data_AF-A0A662ITM9-F1
#
_entry.id   AF-A0A662ITM9-F1
#
_cell.length_a   1.000
_cell.length_b   1.000
_cell.length_c   1.000
_cell.angle_alpha   90.00
_cell.angle_beta   90.00
_cell.angle_gamma   90.00
#
_symmetry.space_group_name_H-M   'P 1'
#
loop_
_entity.id
_entity.type
_entity.pdbx_description
1 polymer ?
#
loop_
_entity_poly.entity_id
_entity_poly.type
_entity_poly.pdbx_seq_one_letter_code
_entity_poly.pdbx_strand_id
1 'polypeptide(L)'
;MSRKIGVLVLVSLLILSTAAILATAVPVAAEGRTAWLKIVTSAWKGISCGDNDPDTDWDELGAIYDGVTGGFAGDQPDETTPMCPPPDGGFADRFNVTGLEAFVEVWSIKETGDIIGLQGTFEPNATGFVKISWAVEDTWGLLILVKAKSYYGEKIGAGSPFSGIIIYALLIPPRNPTAEGIEKIANITGVFTMDAPPWDDFLWWNFTVNDDGIVDVHLGDFNFEVAGPYGSGPFDYLNGTSVDLGNFSKMYGNETDAGTPVNAWIARAAKIFKVFHVHSWYDLKDNLSFAQVKIYDLDHTPASSESSLIQACVTAEDGQCRYTREIYPADALDYRDFWENNLVPIPLQIFNLENETVFHGGIADPHEPWPANAIGAPKLNATVRVWWETVIVNQTIYYGHRYNATGVGPEFVDLAPSLNKNMPLFWGPFSMAFNHTLTVSATTKDGFDVAIADGDGWDSPTDPDPDINITRIANFLNATVFYAKFCVQDADMKIQHPEVGDKLVEAPVSINLKTSGDRAYYLTKNLLTTDTGGCTNEPHKYRGYLSDYRTFARFPNATMWYALY
;
A
#
# COMPACT_ATOMS: atom_id res chain seq x y z
N MET A 1 -24.65 7.61 -21.82
CA MET A 1 -23.41 8.37 -21.45
C MET A 1 -22.26 7.37 -21.53
N SER A 2 -21.25 7.62 -22.36
CA SER A 2 -20.13 6.67 -22.57
C SER A 2 -19.47 6.32 -21.22
N ARG A 3 -19.10 5.04 -21.01
CA ARG A 3 -18.33 4.57 -19.83
C ARG A 3 -17.17 5.50 -19.50
N LYS A 4 -16.56 6.12 -20.51
CA LYS A 4 -15.41 7.03 -20.40
C LYS A 4 -15.78 8.42 -19.81
N ILE A 5 -16.96 8.96 -20.12
CA ILE A 5 -17.34 10.33 -19.73
C ILE A 5 -17.76 10.40 -18.25
N GLY A 6 -18.49 9.40 -17.74
CA GLY A 6 -18.89 9.36 -16.33
C GLY A 6 -17.70 9.16 -15.38
N VAL A 7 -16.74 8.33 -15.79
CA VAL A 7 -15.50 8.06 -15.04
C VAL A 7 -14.60 9.30 -15.02
N LEU A 8 -14.42 9.97 -16.16
CA LEU A 8 -13.66 11.22 -16.22
C LEU A 8 -14.22 12.30 -15.29
N VAL A 9 -15.54 12.43 -15.16
CA VAL A 9 -16.17 13.42 -14.28
C VAL A 9 -15.97 13.08 -12.79
N LEU A 10 -16.07 11.80 -12.41
CA LEU A 10 -15.86 11.37 -11.02
C LEU A 10 -14.39 11.46 -10.59
N VAL A 11 -13.47 11.09 -11.47
CA VAL A 11 -12.02 11.26 -11.26
C VAL A 11 -11.67 12.75 -11.24
N SER A 12 -12.24 13.54 -12.15
CA SER A 12 -12.09 15.00 -12.13
C SER A 12 -12.62 15.61 -10.84
N LEU A 13 -13.69 15.09 -10.22
CA LEU A 13 -14.18 15.55 -8.92
C LEU A 13 -13.27 15.15 -7.75
N LEU A 14 -12.58 14.01 -7.85
CA LEU A 14 -11.52 13.59 -6.93
C LEU A 14 -10.27 14.49 -7.05
N ILE A 15 -10.01 15.01 -8.25
CA ILE A 15 -8.90 15.92 -8.56
C ILE A 15 -9.31 17.38 -8.36
N LEU A 16 -10.56 17.82 -8.55
CA LEU A 16 -10.97 19.24 -8.50
C LEU A 16 -11.11 19.79 -7.08
N SER A 17 -11.01 18.95 -6.03
CA SER A 17 -10.81 19.43 -4.67
C SER A 17 -9.38 19.95 -4.40
N THR A 18 -8.48 19.92 -5.39
CA THR A 18 -7.02 20.19 -5.23
C THR A 18 -6.57 21.65 -5.44
N ALA A 19 -7.47 22.63 -5.48
CA ALA A 19 -7.04 24.02 -5.67
C ALA A 19 -6.57 24.64 -4.33
N ALA A 20 -5.24 24.60 -4.13
CA ALA A 20 -4.42 25.36 -3.19
C ALA A 20 -3.93 24.58 -1.96
N ILE A 21 -2.66 24.16 -2.00
CA ILE A 21 -1.57 24.56 -1.08
C ILE A 21 -0.26 24.05 -1.71
N LEU A 22 0.51 24.95 -2.32
CA LEU A 22 1.92 24.72 -2.68
C LEU A 22 2.78 25.32 -1.56
N ALA A 23 3.12 24.51 -0.56
CA ALA A 23 4.25 24.80 0.31
C ALA A 23 5.47 24.06 -0.26
N THR A 24 6.20 24.71 -1.17
CA THR A 24 7.44 24.19 -1.71
C THR A 24 8.54 24.31 -0.65
N ALA A 25 8.80 23.22 0.07
CA ALA A 25 10.13 23.02 0.65
C ALA A 25 11.09 22.81 -0.52
N VAL A 26 11.98 23.78 -0.75
CA VAL A 26 13.01 23.68 -1.79
C VAL A 26 13.90 22.47 -1.44
N PRO A 27 14.05 21.49 -2.34
CA PRO A 27 14.98 20.38 -2.11
C PRO A 27 16.39 20.96 -1.94
N VAL A 28 16.98 20.75 -0.77
CA VAL A 28 18.40 21.00 -0.56
C VAL A 28 19.12 19.78 -1.11
N ALA A 29 19.76 19.92 -2.27
CA ALA A 29 20.73 18.95 -2.73
C ALA A 29 22.09 19.31 -2.12
N ALA A 30 22.78 18.34 -1.53
CA ALA A 30 24.16 18.51 -1.12
C ALA A 30 25.09 18.35 -2.35
N GLU A 31 26.03 19.27 -2.55
CA GLU A 31 27.14 19.09 -3.49
C GLU A 31 28.12 18.07 -2.89
N GLY A 32 28.30 16.92 -3.54
CA GLY A 32 29.15 15.85 -3.04
C GLY A 32 28.93 14.52 -3.77
N ARG A 33 28.86 13.43 -3.01
CA ARG A 33 28.62 12.08 -3.55
C ARG A 33 27.17 11.86 -3.91
N THR A 34 26.95 10.92 -4.82
CA THR A 34 25.60 10.55 -5.27
C THR A 34 25.41 9.05 -5.35
N ALA A 35 24.16 8.61 -5.22
CA ALA A 35 23.74 7.26 -5.52
C ALA A 35 22.31 7.29 -6.10
N TRP A 36 22.01 6.32 -6.95
CA TRP A 36 20.67 6.06 -7.44
C TRP A 36 19.98 5.01 -6.60
N LEU A 37 18.73 5.29 -6.24
CA LEU A 37 17.82 4.30 -5.69
C LEU A 37 16.72 4.03 -6.71
N LYS A 38 16.31 2.78 -6.78
CA LYS A 38 15.11 2.31 -7.48
C LYS A 38 14.09 1.90 -6.42
N ILE A 39 13.05 2.71 -6.24
CA ILE A 39 12.04 2.49 -5.20
C ILE A 39 10.91 1.64 -5.76
N VAL A 40 10.78 0.44 -5.20
CA VAL A 40 9.84 -0.60 -5.63
C VAL A 40 9.07 -1.13 -4.44
N THR A 41 8.32 -2.22 -4.61
CA THR A 41 7.52 -2.85 -3.55
C THR A 41 7.91 -4.32 -3.41
N SER A 42 7.41 -4.97 -2.37
CA SER A 42 7.61 -6.41 -2.13
C SER A 42 7.07 -7.33 -3.23
N ALA A 43 6.07 -6.87 -3.98
CA ALA A 43 5.53 -7.60 -5.12
C ALA A 43 6.34 -7.41 -6.40
N TRP A 44 7.33 -6.50 -6.42
CA TRP A 44 8.15 -6.24 -7.60
C TRP A 44 8.75 -7.55 -8.13
N LYS A 45 8.84 -7.66 -9.45
CA LYS A 45 9.49 -8.78 -10.15
C LYS A 45 10.49 -8.29 -11.20
N GLY A 46 11.25 -7.25 -10.86
CA GLY A 46 12.29 -6.70 -11.72
C GLY A 46 13.34 -7.67 -12.27
N ILE A 47 13.99 -7.23 -13.32
CA ILE A 47 15.08 -7.93 -13.98
C ILE A 47 16.26 -6.99 -14.13
N SER A 48 17.43 -7.56 -14.41
CA SER A 48 18.58 -6.77 -14.86
C SER A 48 18.21 -6.00 -16.13
N CYS A 49 18.75 -4.79 -16.28
CA CYS A 49 18.60 -3.97 -17.47
C CYS A 49 19.59 -4.35 -18.59
N GLY A 50 20.56 -5.24 -18.30
CA GLY A 50 21.51 -5.88 -19.25
C GLY A 50 21.45 -7.41 -19.15
N ASP A 51 22.07 -8.12 -20.11
CA ASP A 51 21.71 -9.51 -20.49
C ASP A 51 21.86 -10.56 -19.38
N ASN A 52 20.87 -11.46 -19.30
CA ASN A 52 20.77 -12.60 -18.39
C ASN A 52 20.58 -13.91 -19.20
N ASP A 53 21.53 -14.29 -20.07
CA ASP A 53 21.53 -15.61 -20.73
C ASP A 53 22.94 -16.24 -20.81
N PRO A 54 23.15 -17.49 -20.32
CA PRO A 54 24.37 -18.26 -20.57
C PRO A 54 24.57 -18.76 -22.02
N ASP A 55 23.63 -18.54 -22.95
CA ASP A 55 23.70 -18.97 -24.36
C ASP A 55 23.91 -17.83 -25.40
N THR A 56 24.18 -16.59 -24.99
CA THR A 56 24.46 -15.47 -25.93
C THR A 56 25.96 -15.21 -26.13
N ASP A 57 26.43 -15.44 -27.36
CA ASP A 57 27.77 -15.04 -27.82
C ASP A 57 27.84 -13.50 -27.89
N TRP A 58 28.35 -12.87 -26.83
CA TRP A 58 28.82 -11.48 -26.69
C TRP A 58 28.86 -10.61 -27.96
N ASP A 59 27.71 -10.12 -28.44
CA ASP A 59 27.64 -9.05 -29.44
C ASP A 59 26.72 -7.87 -29.07
N GLU A 60 27.38 -6.77 -28.68
CA GLU A 60 26.96 -5.38 -28.91
C GLU A 60 25.75 -4.81 -28.12
N LEU A 61 25.31 -5.41 -27.01
CA LEU A 61 24.57 -4.68 -25.96
C LEU A 61 25.55 -4.28 -24.85
N GLY A 62 25.94 -3.00 -24.86
CA GLY A 62 27.13 -2.48 -24.21
C GLY A 62 27.29 -2.80 -22.72
N ALA A 63 28.53 -3.12 -22.34
CA ALA A 63 28.97 -3.29 -20.96
C ALA A 63 28.49 -2.13 -20.06
N ILE A 64 27.98 -2.47 -18.88
CA ILE A 64 27.45 -1.56 -17.84
C ILE A 64 28.58 -0.80 -17.09
N TYR A 65 29.78 -0.71 -17.67
CA TYR A 65 30.85 0.26 -17.38
C TYR A 65 32.03 -0.17 -16.46
N ASP A 66 33.17 0.47 -16.76
CA ASP A 66 34.49 0.63 -16.10
C ASP A 66 34.73 0.03 -14.69
N GLY A 67 35.43 -1.10 -14.65
CA GLY A 67 36.39 -1.37 -13.57
C GLY A 67 35.83 -1.91 -12.26
N VAL A 68 34.61 -2.46 -12.25
CA VAL A 68 34.06 -3.26 -11.15
C VAL A 68 33.83 -4.68 -11.67
N THR A 69 34.46 -5.68 -11.04
CA THR A 69 34.47 -7.08 -11.53
C THR A 69 33.32 -7.94 -10.98
N GLY A 70 32.27 -7.30 -10.45
CA GLY A 70 31.12 -7.91 -9.77
C GLY A 70 30.53 -6.93 -8.75
N GLY A 71 29.22 -6.70 -8.82
CA GLY A 71 28.50 -5.78 -7.93
C GLY A 71 28.05 -6.42 -6.62
N PHE A 72 27.56 -7.67 -6.69
CA PHE A 72 26.98 -8.43 -5.58
C PHE A 72 27.23 -9.94 -5.73
N ALA A 73 26.85 -10.71 -4.71
CA ALA A 73 27.02 -12.16 -4.73
C ALA A 73 26.14 -12.79 -5.82
N GLY A 74 26.76 -13.33 -6.88
CA GLY A 74 26.08 -14.01 -7.98
C GLY A 74 26.12 -13.25 -9.31
N ASP A 75 26.31 -11.93 -9.27
CA ASP A 75 26.26 -11.08 -10.47
C ASP A 75 27.47 -11.26 -11.39
N GLN A 76 27.23 -11.31 -12.70
CA GLN A 76 28.28 -11.10 -13.70
C GLN A 76 28.69 -9.62 -13.78
N PRO A 77 29.91 -9.29 -14.28
CA PRO A 77 30.39 -7.90 -14.38
C PRO A 77 29.52 -6.94 -15.22
N ASP A 78 28.57 -7.47 -15.99
CA ASP A 78 27.65 -6.77 -16.88
C ASP A 78 26.18 -6.86 -16.45
N GLU A 79 25.87 -7.47 -15.30
CA GLU A 79 24.52 -7.53 -14.74
C GLU A 79 24.26 -6.34 -13.81
N THR A 80 23.12 -5.66 -14.00
CA THR A 80 22.65 -4.69 -13.00
C THR A 80 21.88 -5.41 -11.91
N THR A 81 21.74 -4.73 -10.78
CA THR A 81 20.63 -5.01 -9.88
C THR A 81 19.30 -5.07 -10.64
N PRO A 82 18.27 -5.79 -10.11
CA PRO A 82 17.00 -6.01 -10.80
C PRO A 82 16.09 -4.76 -10.83
N MET A 83 16.60 -3.66 -11.38
CA MET A 83 16.02 -2.32 -11.37
C MET A 83 15.07 -2.04 -12.53
N CYS A 84 15.05 -2.91 -13.55
CA CYS A 84 14.15 -2.83 -14.69
C CYS A 84 12.86 -3.61 -14.43
N PRO A 85 11.69 -3.09 -14.83
CA PRO A 85 10.45 -3.86 -14.71
C PRO A 85 10.50 -5.09 -15.61
N PRO A 86 9.90 -6.22 -15.20
CA PRO A 86 9.80 -7.39 -16.05
C PRO A 86 8.99 -7.08 -17.33
N PRO A 87 9.29 -7.75 -18.46
CA PRO A 87 8.56 -7.56 -19.71
C PRO A 87 7.08 -7.95 -19.57
N ASP A 88 6.83 -9.00 -18.79
CA ASP A 88 5.52 -9.57 -18.47
C ASP A 88 5.20 -9.41 -16.98
N GLY A 89 3.99 -9.78 -16.55
CA GLY A 89 3.55 -9.69 -15.14
C GLY A 89 2.34 -8.78 -14.92
N GLY A 90 1.88 -8.72 -13.67
CA GLY A 90 0.74 -7.91 -13.25
C GLY A 90 1.08 -6.45 -12.95
N PHE A 91 0.09 -5.70 -12.44
CA PHE A 91 0.30 -4.32 -11.96
C PHE A 91 1.32 -4.26 -10.81
N ALA A 92 1.16 -5.11 -9.80
CA ALA A 92 2.02 -5.14 -8.62
C ALA A 92 3.48 -5.54 -8.95
N ASP A 93 3.65 -6.53 -9.83
CA ASP A 93 4.95 -7.02 -10.32
C ASP A 93 5.84 -5.91 -10.92
N ARG A 94 5.22 -4.83 -11.39
CA ARG A 94 5.87 -3.70 -12.09
C ARG A 94 5.68 -2.37 -11.37
N PHE A 95 5.20 -2.39 -10.14
CA PHE A 95 4.84 -1.18 -9.44
C PHE A 95 6.08 -0.41 -8.97
N ASN A 96 6.19 0.84 -9.42
CA ASN A 96 7.24 1.78 -8.99
C ASN A 96 6.64 2.77 -8.00
N VAL A 97 7.34 3.04 -6.89
CA VAL A 97 6.94 4.11 -5.98
C VAL A 97 7.47 5.44 -6.52
N THR A 98 6.56 6.36 -6.84
CA THR A 98 6.90 7.63 -7.51
C THR A 98 6.78 8.84 -6.58
N GLY A 99 7.22 10.01 -7.06
CA GLY A 99 7.17 11.27 -6.31
C GLY A 99 5.75 11.74 -5.96
N LEU A 100 4.71 11.08 -6.49
CA LEU A 100 3.32 11.32 -6.08
C LEU A 100 3.03 10.78 -4.67
N GLU A 101 3.69 9.68 -4.29
CA GLU A 101 3.39 8.93 -3.07
C GLU A 101 4.53 8.93 -2.05
N ALA A 102 5.76 9.26 -2.47
CA ALA A 102 6.90 9.22 -1.57
C ALA A 102 7.92 10.33 -1.83
N PHE A 103 8.79 10.51 -0.85
CA PHE A 103 10.00 11.32 -0.94
C PHE A 103 11.12 10.62 -0.16
N VAL A 104 12.37 11.00 -0.43
CA VAL A 104 13.54 10.44 0.22
C VAL A 104 14.24 11.51 1.04
N GLU A 105 14.62 11.18 2.26
CA GLU A 105 15.52 11.97 3.10
C GLU A 105 16.80 11.21 3.36
N VAL A 106 17.93 11.90 3.24
CA VAL A 106 19.24 11.34 3.55
C VAL A 106 19.77 12.03 4.78
N TRP A 107 20.06 11.27 5.82
CA TRP A 107 20.59 11.76 7.08
C TRP A 107 22.00 11.23 7.30
N SER A 108 22.91 12.08 7.79
CA SER A 108 24.29 11.67 8.12
C SER A 108 24.41 11.18 9.55
N ILE A 109 25.17 10.09 9.74
CA ILE A 109 25.47 9.46 11.02
C ILE A 109 26.96 9.67 11.33
N LYS A 110 27.28 10.19 12.51
CA LYS A 110 28.67 10.31 13.00
C LYS A 110 29.20 8.96 13.49
N GLU A 111 30.52 8.86 13.65
CA GLU A 111 31.17 7.73 14.34
C GLU A 111 30.59 7.44 15.74
N THR A 112 30.07 8.47 16.42
CA THR A 112 29.36 8.34 17.72
C THR A 112 27.94 7.78 17.62
N GLY A 113 27.48 7.42 16.43
CA GLY A 113 26.11 6.97 16.13
C GLY A 113 25.06 8.08 16.11
N ASP A 114 25.45 9.33 16.36
CA ASP A 114 24.51 10.44 16.36
C ASP A 114 24.05 10.76 14.93
N ILE A 115 22.73 10.80 14.71
CA ILE A 115 22.12 11.36 13.51
C ILE A 115 22.10 12.87 13.66
N ILE A 116 22.89 13.58 12.85
CA ILE A 116 23.17 15.01 13.12
C ILE A 116 22.92 15.98 11.97
N GLY A 117 22.50 15.50 10.80
CA GLY A 117 22.28 16.42 9.67
C GLY A 117 21.52 15.81 8.51
N LEU A 118 20.43 16.47 8.12
CA LEU A 118 19.75 16.22 6.85
C LEU A 118 20.69 16.66 5.71
N GLN A 119 21.12 15.71 4.90
CA GLN A 119 21.95 15.92 3.71
C GLN A 119 21.13 16.39 2.52
N GLY A 120 19.88 15.93 2.44
CA GLY A 120 18.95 16.43 1.43
C GLY A 120 17.60 15.72 1.43
N THR A 121 16.67 16.32 0.69
CA THR A 121 15.34 15.78 0.43
C THR A 121 15.15 15.66 -1.08
N PHE A 122 14.85 14.45 -1.56
CA PHE A 122 14.80 14.09 -2.97
C PHE A 122 13.44 13.49 -3.32
N GLU A 123 13.07 13.52 -4.60
CA GLU A 123 11.81 12.93 -5.07
C GLU A 123 12.06 11.92 -6.19
N PRO A 124 11.47 10.71 -6.10
CA PRO A 124 11.54 9.75 -7.19
C PRO A 124 10.76 10.24 -8.40
N ASN A 125 11.28 9.94 -9.58
CA ASN A 125 10.62 10.25 -10.85
C ASN A 125 9.43 9.29 -11.12
N ALA A 126 8.81 9.42 -12.29
CA ALA A 126 7.68 8.57 -12.69
C ALA A 126 8.03 7.08 -12.87
N THR A 127 9.32 6.73 -12.93
CA THR A 127 9.81 5.35 -13.04
C THR A 127 10.37 4.82 -11.72
N GLY A 128 10.21 5.56 -10.62
CA GLY A 128 10.64 5.18 -9.27
C GLY A 128 12.14 5.35 -9.02
N PHE A 129 12.89 5.95 -9.94
CA PHE A 129 14.30 6.26 -9.73
C PHE A 129 14.46 7.61 -9.02
N VAL A 130 15.39 7.67 -8.08
CA VAL A 130 15.79 8.91 -7.40
C VAL A 130 17.31 8.96 -7.29
N LYS A 131 17.89 10.10 -7.66
CA LYS A 131 19.29 10.39 -7.39
C LYS A 131 19.40 11.12 -6.07
N ILE A 132 20.00 10.47 -5.08
CA ILE A 132 20.28 11.06 -3.78
C ILE A 132 21.71 11.62 -3.75
N SER A 133 21.96 12.60 -2.88
CA SER A 133 23.28 13.18 -2.68
C SER A 133 23.59 13.54 -1.22
N TRP A 134 24.88 13.59 -0.90
CA TRP A 134 25.38 13.97 0.43
C TRP A 134 26.78 14.59 0.34
N ALA A 135 27.15 15.39 1.36
CA ALA A 135 28.43 16.11 1.41
C ALA A 135 29.40 15.60 2.50
N VAL A 136 28.95 14.67 3.36
CA VAL A 136 29.81 14.11 4.42
C VAL A 136 30.90 13.18 3.89
N GLU A 137 31.96 13.05 4.68
CA GLU A 137 33.14 12.21 4.40
C GLU A 137 32.79 10.71 4.35
N ASP A 138 33.64 9.89 3.72
CA ASP A 138 33.41 8.44 3.49
C ASP A 138 33.33 7.65 4.79
N THR A 139 33.96 8.16 5.84
CA THR A 139 34.03 7.52 7.15
C THR A 139 32.73 7.61 7.94
N TRP A 140 31.83 8.51 7.54
CA TRP A 140 30.52 8.69 8.16
C TRP A 140 29.52 7.65 7.67
N GLY A 141 28.43 7.48 8.40
CA GLY A 141 27.30 6.66 7.99
C GLY A 141 26.18 7.48 7.34
N LEU A 142 25.23 6.79 6.72
CA LEU A 142 23.99 7.36 6.21
C LEU A 142 22.78 6.58 6.73
N LEU A 143 21.71 7.30 7.07
CA LEU A 143 20.36 6.77 7.20
C LEU A 143 19.53 7.36 6.06
N ILE A 144 19.20 6.53 5.08
CA ILE A 144 18.37 6.90 3.94
C ILE A 144 16.95 6.43 4.24
N LEU A 145 16.00 7.36 4.24
CA LEU A 145 14.60 7.09 4.59
C LEU A 145 13.71 7.43 3.40
N VAL A 146 12.90 6.47 2.96
CA VAL A 146 11.78 6.75 2.05
C VAL A 146 10.53 6.90 2.89
N LYS A 147 9.84 8.01 2.72
CA LYS A 147 8.66 8.39 3.50
C LYS A 147 7.46 8.61 2.61
N ALA A 148 6.28 8.24 3.10
CA ALA A 148 5.04 8.43 2.38
C ALA A 148 4.61 9.90 2.33
N LYS A 149 3.92 10.26 1.24
CA LYS A 149 3.15 11.48 1.10
C LYS A 149 1.67 11.18 1.34
N SER A 150 0.93 12.21 1.74
CA SER A 150 -0.52 12.15 1.70
C SER A 150 -1.01 11.98 0.25
N TYR A 151 -2.29 11.66 0.11
CA TYR A 151 -2.99 11.55 -1.16
C TYR A 151 -2.94 12.85 -1.99
N TYR A 152 -2.74 14.00 -1.34
CA TYR A 152 -2.59 15.29 -2.02
C TYR A 152 -1.13 15.74 -2.18
N GLY A 153 -0.17 14.88 -1.83
CA GLY A 153 1.27 15.12 -2.06
C GLY A 153 2.00 15.83 -0.92
N GLU A 154 1.36 15.99 0.24
CA GLU A 154 2.01 16.54 1.43
C GLU A 154 3.03 15.55 1.99
N LYS A 155 4.23 16.01 2.30
CA LYS A 155 5.31 15.18 2.85
C LYS A 155 5.07 14.92 4.34
N ILE A 156 4.62 13.72 4.68
CA ILE A 156 4.29 13.35 6.07
C ILE A 156 5.61 13.12 6.83
N GLY A 157 5.82 13.87 7.92
CA GLY A 157 7.01 13.72 8.78
C GLY A 157 8.33 14.22 8.17
N ALA A 158 8.27 15.15 7.21
CA ALA A 158 9.46 15.74 6.63
C ALA A 158 10.28 16.54 7.66
N GLY A 159 11.60 16.51 7.52
CA GLY A 159 12.55 17.27 8.34
C GLY A 159 12.86 16.65 9.70
N SER A 160 12.36 15.45 10.00
CA SER A 160 12.66 14.71 11.23
C SER A 160 12.81 13.23 10.91
N PRO A 161 13.93 12.55 11.23
CA PRO A 161 14.21 11.20 10.75
C PRO A 161 13.10 10.22 11.14
N PHE A 162 12.77 10.12 12.43
CA PHE A 162 11.76 9.20 12.96
C PHE A 162 10.38 9.86 13.10
N SER A 163 9.90 10.44 12.01
CA SER A 163 8.56 11.03 11.92
C SER A 163 7.88 10.69 10.60
N GLY A 164 6.55 10.61 10.62
CA GLY A 164 5.73 10.25 9.48
C GLY A 164 5.74 8.76 9.19
N ILE A 165 5.23 8.36 8.02
CA ILE A 165 5.16 6.95 7.62
C ILE A 165 6.45 6.62 6.86
N ILE A 166 7.39 5.93 7.50
CA ILE A 166 8.63 5.46 6.88
C ILE A 166 8.32 4.11 6.23
N ILE A 167 8.47 4.05 4.92
CA ILE A 167 8.11 2.87 4.11
C ILE A 167 9.34 2.09 3.67
N TYR A 168 10.53 2.69 3.69
CA TYR A 168 11.79 2.01 3.46
C TYR A 168 12.91 2.72 4.23
N ALA A 169 13.90 1.97 4.70
CA ALA A 169 15.15 2.54 5.17
C ALA A 169 16.37 1.72 4.77
N LEU A 170 17.45 2.43 4.41
CA LEU A 170 18.79 1.86 4.26
C LEU A 170 19.70 2.52 5.30
N LEU A 171 20.30 1.69 6.15
CA LEU A 171 21.28 2.13 7.14
C LEU A 171 22.68 1.65 6.70
N ILE A 172 23.54 2.61 6.40
CA ILE A 172 24.98 2.40 6.18
C ILE A 172 25.69 2.94 7.42
N PRO A 173 26.28 2.11 8.29
CA PRO A 173 26.92 2.58 9.50
C PRO A 173 28.21 3.35 9.17
N PRO A 174 28.72 4.20 10.08
CA PRO A 174 30.05 4.77 9.96
C PRO A 174 31.11 3.67 9.85
N ARG A 175 32.20 3.91 9.13
CA ARG A 175 33.25 2.90 8.88
C ARG A 175 33.94 2.42 10.16
N ASN A 176 34.14 3.33 11.11
CA ASN A 176 34.77 3.05 12.40
C ASN A 176 33.89 3.63 13.51
N PRO A 177 32.74 3.01 13.83
CA PRO A 177 31.88 3.50 14.88
C PRO A 177 32.57 3.35 16.24
N THR A 178 32.34 4.30 17.14
CA THR A 178 32.77 4.15 18.54
C THR A 178 31.90 3.08 19.22
N ALA A 179 32.29 2.60 20.40
CA ALA A 179 31.45 1.67 21.18
C ALA A 179 30.05 2.24 21.45
N GLU A 180 29.95 3.55 21.71
CA GLU A 180 28.68 4.26 21.85
C GLU A 180 27.91 4.31 20.52
N GLY A 181 28.61 4.49 19.39
CA GLY A 181 27.99 4.47 18.07
C GLY A 181 27.39 3.12 17.71
N ILE A 182 28.07 2.02 18.06
CA ILE A 182 27.57 0.65 17.89
C ILE A 182 26.27 0.47 18.69
N GLU A 183 26.24 0.88 19.96
CA GLU A 183 25.05 0.78 20.82
C GLU A 183 23.85 1.56 20.25
N LYS A 184 24.07 2.78 19.74
CA LYS A 184 22.99 3.56 19.11
C LYS A 184 22.47 2.93 17.83
N ILE A 185 23.36 2.45 16.96
CA ILE A 185 22.98 1.76 15.72
C ILE A 185 22.17 0.52 16.03
N ALA A 186 22.61 -0.26 17.02
CA ALA A 186 21.91 -1.44 17.46
C ALA A 186 20.51 -1.12 17.99
N ASN A 187 20.35 -0.04 18.78
CA ASN A 187 19.04 0.41 19.23
C ASN A 187 18.12 0.73 18.05
N ILE A 188 18.60 1.46 17.03
CA ILE A 188 17.81 1.76 15.82
C ILE A 188 17.36 0.47 15.11
N THR A 189 18.27 -0.50 14.99
CA THR A 189 17.96 -1.78 14.33
C THR A 189 17.08 -2.70 15.16
N GLY A 190 17.00 -2.51 16.48
CA GLY A 190 16.30 -3.43 17.39
C GLY A 190 16.83 -4.87 17.41
N VAL A 191 17.77 -5.23 16.53
CA VAL A 191 18.36 -6.57 16.45
C VAL A 191 19.42 -6.71 17.54
N PHE A 192 19.03 -7.29 18.67
CA PHE A 192 19.94 -7.75 19.72
C PHE A 192 19.83 -9.26 19.86
N THR A 193 20.96 -9.96 19.93
CA THR A 193 20.97 -11.35 20.41
C THR A 193 20.64 -11.30 21.91
N MET A 194 19.43 -11.71 22.29
CA MET A 194 18.96 -11.77 23.68
C MET A 194 19.86 -12.58 24.63
N ASP A 195 20.79 -13.37 24.09
CA ASP A 195 21.60 -14.31 24.87
C ASP A 195 23.10 -13.98 24.98
N ALA A 196 23.58 -12.85 24.44
CA ALA A 196 24.96 -12.41 24.69
C ALA A 196 25.20 -10.91 24.43
N PRO A 197 25.76 -10.16 25.40
CA PRO A 197 26.53 -8.97 25.11
C PRO A 197 27.91 -9.37 24.54
N PRO A 198 28.45 -8.67 23.51
CA PRO A 198 27.94 -7.42 22.97
C PRO A 198 27.88 -7.42 21.42
N TRP A 199 26.69 -7.38 20.82
CA TRP A 199 26.45 -6.90 19.43
C TRP A 199 27.07 -7.66 18.24
N ASP A 200 27.79 -8.77 18.48
CA ASP A 200 28.82 -9.24 17.55
C ASP A 200 28.37 -10.11 16.37
N ASP A 201 27.13 -10.63 16.34
CA ASP A 201 26.74 -11.50 15.22
C ASP A 201 26.05 -10.73 14.09
N PHE A 202 24.88 -10.11 14.27
CA PHE A 202 24.13 -9.54 13.14
C PHE A 202 24.70 -8.24 12.56
N LEU A 203 25.13 -7.31 13.42
CA LEU A 203 25.64 -6.01 12.97
C LEU A 203 26.98 -6.11 12.24
N TRP A 204 27.64 -7.26 12.27
CA TRP A 204 28.88 -7.48 11.52
C TRP A 204 28.64 -7.84 10.04
N TRP A 205 27.41 -8.25 9.73
CA TRP A 205 27.02 -8.66 8.39
C TRP A 205 26.09 -7.62 7.75
N ASN A 206 25.93 -7.80 6.44
CA ASN A 206 24.80 -7.26 5.73
C ASN A 206 23.55 -8.05 6.16
N PHE A 207 22.45 -7.36 6.43
CA PHE A 207 21.17 -8.03 6.67
C PHE A 207 20.01 -7.20 6.16
N THR A 208 18.87 -7.86 6.03
CA THR A 208 17.60 -7.22 5.73
C THR A 208 16.55 -7.65 6.74
N VAL A 209 15.61 -6.75 7.05
CA VAL A 209 14.36 -7.09 7.74
C VAL A 209 13.28 -7.13 6.67
N ASN A 210 12.71 -8.31 6.46
CA ASN A 210 11.71 -8.57 5.43
C ASN A 210 10.35 -7.96 5.75
N ASP A 211 9.43 -8.07 4.79
CA ASP A 211 8.06 -7.57 4.91
C ASP A 211 7.25 -8.28 6.02
N ASP A 212 7.66 -9.47 6.44
CA ASP A 212 7.13 -10.20 7.61
C ASP A 212 7.82 -9.83 8.93
N GLY A 213 8.84 -8.97 8.93
CA GLY A 213 9.60 -8.61 10.12
C GLY A 213 10.65 -9.63 10.55
N ILE A 214 10.93 -10.66 9.74
CA ILE A 214 12.01 -11.63 9.96
C ILE A 214 13.31 -11.07 9.39
N VAL A 215 14.41 -11.32 10.10
CA VAL A 215 15.75 -10.91 9.69
C VAL A 215 16.39 -12.01 8.86
N ASP A 216 16.87 -11.69 7.67
CA ASP A 216 17.75 -12.54 6.88
C ASP A 216 19.14 -11.93 6.76
N VAL A 217 20.17 -12.75 6.97
CA VAL A 217 21.58 -12.34 6.92
C VAL A 217 22.17 -12.69 5.57
N HIS A 218 22.87 -11.73 4.95
CA HIS A 218 23.62 -11.97 3.73
C HIS A 218 25.06 -12.37 4.09
N LEU A 219 25.44 -13.61 3.77
CA LEU A 219 26.79 -14.12 4.00
C LEU A 219 27.76 -13.50 2.97
N GLY A 220 28.47 -12.45 3.37
CA GLY A 220 29.40 -11.73 2.50
C GLY A 220 28.79 -10.47 1.90
N ASP A 221 28.97 -10.28 0.58
CA ASP A 221 28.35 -9.15 -0.12
C ASP A 221 26.83 -9.22 -0.03
N PHE A 222 26.17 -8.06 -0.07
CA PHE A 222 24.71 -7.99 -0.05
C PHE A 222 24.15 -8.83 -1.20
N ASN A 223 23.20 -9.71 -0.92
CA ASN A 223 22.70 -10.65 -1.93
C ASN A 223 21.20 -10.47 -2.11
N PHE A 224 20.83 -9.93 -3.28
CA PHE A 224 19.45 -9.73 -3.72
C PHE A 224 18.72 -11.03 -4.08
N GLU A 225 19.15 -12.20 -3.62
CA GLU A 225 18.49 -13.51 -3.81
C GLU A 225 18.26 -14.30 -2.51
N VAL A 226 18.68 -13.80 -1.33
CA VAL A 226 18.72 -14.60 -0.07
C VAL A 226 17.34 -15.01 0.49
N ALA A 227 16.24 -14.29 0.22
CA ALA A 227 14.84 -14.73 0.45
C ALA A 227 13.80 -13.72 -0.12
N GLY A 228 12.61 -14.20 -0.54
CA GLY A 228 11.60 -13.41 -1.28
C GLY A 228 12.06 -13.03 -2.69
N PRO A 229 11.22 -12.53 -3.62
CA PRO A 229 11.60 -12.48 -5.05
C PRO A 229 12.90 -11.71 -5.31
N TYR A 230 13.28 -10.79 -4.41
CA TYR A 230 14.68 -10.40 -4.23
C TYR A 230 15.05 -10.52 -2.73
N GLY A 231 16.29 -10.84 -2.38
CA GLY A 231 16.89 -10.78 -1.05
C GLY A 231 17.14 -9.35 -0.56
N SER A 232 16.09 -8.56 -0.43
CA SER A 232 16.10 -7.26 0.26
C SER A 232 14.74 -7.04 0.92
N GLY A 233 14.60 -6.02 1.75
CA GLY A 233 13.43 -5.83 2.57
C GLY A 233 13.12 -4.36 2.77
N PRO A 234 12.06 -4.04 3.51
CA PRO A 234 11.76 -2.67 3.88
C PRO A 234 12.82 -1.99 4.76
N PHE A 235 13.69 -2.76 5.42
CA PHE A 235 14.86 -2.22 6.10
C PHE A 235 16.10 -3.00 5.71
N ASP A 236 17.07 -2.33 5.10
CA ASP A 236 18.36 -2.93 4.76
C ASP A 236 19.48 -2.30 5.61
N TYR A 237 20.39 -3.15 6.05
CA TYR A 237 21.60 -2.76 6.76
C TYR A 237 22.81 -3.22 5.98
N LEU A 238 23.63 -2.26 5.54
CA LEU A 238 24.78 -2.52 4.71
C LEU A 238 26.06 -2.26 5.51
N ASN A 239 26.71 -3.31 5.99
CA ASN A 239 27.96 -3.25 6.73
C ASN A 239 28.97 -4.30 6.22
N GLY A 240 30.24 -3.92 6.18
CA GLY A 240 31.31 -4.81 5.74
C GLY A 240 32.65 -4.08 5.64
N THR A 241 33.74 -4.86 5.58
CA THR A 241 35.11 -4.31 5.54
C THR A 241 35.41 -3.48 4.28
N SER A 242 34.64 -3.66 3.22
CA SER A 242 34.70 -2.94 1.94
C SER A 242 33.57 -1.91 1.77
N VAL A 243 32.65 -1.76 2.73
CA VAL A 243 31.51 -0.84 2.63
C VAL A 243 31.87 0.50 3.26
N ASP A 244 31.89 1.55 2.43
CA ASP A 244 31.91 2.96 2.86
C ASP A 244 31.12 3.81 1.86
N LEU A 245 30.90 5.09 2.17
CA LEU A 245 30.10 5.97 1.30
C LEU A 245 30.77 6.21 -0.06
N GLY A 246 32.10 6.08 -0.14
CA GLY A 246 32.85 6.21 -1.39
C GLY A 246 32.56 5.05 -2.33
N ASN A 247 32.66 3.82 -1.83
CA ASN A 247 32.38 2.61 -2.58
C ASN A 247 30.89 2.50 -2.94
N PHE A 248 29.99 2.86 -2.01
CA PHE A 248 28.56 2.92 -2.30
C PHE A 248 28.25 3.90 -3.44
N SER A 249 28.83 5.11 -3.41
CA SER A 249 28.69 6.09 -4.49
C SER A 249 29.34 5.62 -5.79
N LYS A 250 30.47 4.89 -5.73
CA LYS A 250 31.09 4.31 -6.93
C LYS A 250 30.18 3.28 -7.60
N MET A 251 29.52 2.43 -6.82
CA MET A 251 28.64 1.36 -7.34
C MET A 251 27.32 1.91 -7.90
N TYR A 252 26.73 2.91 -7.23
CA TYR A 252 25.37 3.37 -7.53
C TYR A 252 25.26 4.79 -8.04
N GLY A 253 26.37 5.54 -8.10
CA GLY A 253 26.38 6.96 -8.49
C GLY A 253 26.55 7.22 -9.97
N ASN A 254 26.96 6.22 -10.75
CA ASN A 254 27.26 6.38 -12.18
C ASN A 254 26.00 6.58 -13.04
N GLU A 255 26.14 7.39 -14.08
CA GLU A 255 25.10 7.72 -15.04
C GLU A 255 25.61 7.59 -16.47
N THR A 256 24.70 7.29 -17.39
CA THR A 256 24.94 7.43 -18.82
C THR A 256 24.99 8.91 -19.22
N ASP A 257 25.46 9.21 -20.42
CA ASP A 257 25.42 10.57 -21.00
C ASP A 257 24.00 11.16 -21.07
N ALA A 258 22.97 10.30 -21.07
CA ALA A 258 21.57 10.70 -21.05
C ALA A 258 21.03 11.02 -19.64
N GLY A 259 21.88 10.89 -18.60
CA GLY A 259 21.49 11.10 -17.21
C GLY A 259 20.64 9.96 -16.63
N THR A 260 20.73 8.76 -17.19
CA THR A 260 20.06 7.56 -16.66
C THR A 260 21.01 6.80 -15.73
N PRO A 261 20.52 6.18 -14.65
CA PRO A 261 21.34 5.34 -13.79
C PRO A 261 21.97 4.20 -14.57
N VAL A 262 23.27 3.97 -14.33
CA VAL A 262 23.96 2.77 -14.80
C VAL A 262 23.62 1.56 -13.91
N ASN A 263 23.50 1.78 -12.61
CA ASN A 263 23.02 0.83 -11.62
C ASN A 263 22.26 1.59 -10.51
N ALA A 264 21.42 0.92 -9.74
CA ALA A 264 20.68 1.56 -8.65
C ALA A 264 20.46 0.60 -7.48
N TRP A 265 20.46 1.12 -6.25
CA TRP A 265 20.08 0.32 -5.10
C TRP A 265 18.57 0.03 -5.11
N ILE A 266 18.17 -1.24 -4.97
CA ILE A 266 16.75 -1.63 -4.94
C ILE A 266 16.16 -1.37 -3.56
N ALA A 267 15.50 -0.21 -3.41
CA ALA A 267 14.80 0.17 -2.19
C ALA A 267 13.38 -0.41 -2.20
N ARG A 268 13.17 -1.52 -1.48
CA ARG A 268 11.88 -2.21 -1.41
C ARG A 268 10.98 -1.58 -0.36
N ALA A 269 10.14 -0.65 -0.77
CA ALA A 269 9.20 -0.03 0.16
C ALA A 269 8.10 -1.01 0.61
N ALA A 270 7.84 -1.01 1.92
CA ALA A 270 6.73 -1.70 2.55
C ALA A 270 5.40 -1.11 2.04
N LYS A 271 4.77 -1.83 1.13
CA LYS A 271 3.41 -1.56 0.67
C LYS A 271 2.62 -2.85 0.60
N ILE A 272 1.37 -2.79 1.05
CA ILE A 272 0.41 -3.86 0.80
C ILE A 272 -0.37 -3.55 -0.46
N PHE A 273 -0.62 -4.57 -1.28
CA PHE A 273 -1.57 -4.50 -2.37
C PHE A 273 -2.88 -5.10 -1.92
N LYS A 274 -3.90 -4.25 -1.76
CA LYS A 274 -5.17 -4.67 -1.19
C LYS A 274 -6.31 -4.66 -2.19
N VAL A 275 -7.11 -5.73 -2.17
CA VAL A 275 -8.40 -5.76 -2.85
C VAL A 275 -9.49 -5.38 -1.86
N PHE A 276 -10.21 -4.29 -2.16
CA PHE A 276 -11.44 -3.92 -1.45
C PHE A 276 -12.66 -4.29 -2.30
N HIS A 277 -13.56 -5.08 -1.74
CA HIS A 277 -14.86 -5.41 -2.29
C HIS A 277 -15.95 -4.72 -1.47
N VAL A 278 -16.64 -3.76 -2.07
CA VAL A 278 -17.72 -3.02 -1.41
C VAL A 278 -19.06 -3.56 -1.87
N HIS A 279 -19.87 -3.96 -0.91
CA HIS A 279 -21.19 -4.53 -1.09
C HIS A 279 -22.17 -3.94 -0.08
N SER A 280 -23.46 -4.18 -0.23
CA SER A 280 -24.41 -3.89 0.82
C SER A 280 -24.42 -4.99 1.89
N TRP A 281 -25.04 -4.70 3.03
CA TRP A 281 -25.32 -5.70 4.06
C TRP A 281 -26.32 -6.79 3.60
N TYR A 282 -26.99 -6.63 2.45
CA TYR A 282 -27.97 -7.61 1.97
C TYR A 282 -27.31 -8.87 1.41
N ASP A 283 -26.20 -8.75 0.66
CA ASP A 283 -25.50 -9.89 0.05
C ASP A 283 -24.12 -9.49 -0.51
N LEU A 284 -23.19 -10.44 -0.59
CA LEU A 284 -21.89 -10.25 -1.24
C LEU A 284 -21.96 -9.84 -2.72
N LYS A 285 -23.05 -10.22 -3.39
CA LYS A 285 -23.34 -9.92 -4.80
C LYS A 285 -24.06 -8.59 -4.99
N ASP A 286 -24.51 -7.94 -3.90
CA ASP A 286 -25.08 -6.59 -3.95
C ASP A 286 -23.96 -5.53 -3.94
N ASN A 287 -23.20 -5.53 -5.02
CA ASN A 287 -22.05 -4.68 -5.22
C ASN A 287 -22.42 -3.19 -5.23
N LEU A 288 -21.60 -2.41 -4.53
CA LEU A 288 -21.73 -0.96 -4.50
C LEU A 288 -20.80 -0.33 -5.54
N SER A 289 -21.30 -0.19 -6.77
CA SER A 289 -20.56 0.44 -7.87
C SER A 289 -20.37 1.95 -7.67
N PHE A 290 -19.22 2.49 -8.10
CA PHE A 290 -18.87 3.91 -8.05
C PHE A 290 -18.85 4.51 -6.63
N ALA A 291 -18.64 3.66 -5.61
CA ALA A 291 -18.32 4.11 -4.27
C ALA A 291 -16.86 4.59 -4.21
N GLN A 292 -16.60 5.64 -3.45
CA GLN A 292 -15.25 6.08 -3.13
C GLN A 292 -14.82 5.41 -1.82
N VAL A 293 -13.74 4.65 -1.86
CA VAL A 293 -13.10 4.11 -0.67
C VAL A 293 -11.90 4.99 -0.36
N LYS A 294 -11.80 5.47 0.87
CA LYS A 294 -10.75 6.38 1.33
C LYS A 294 -10.06 5.77 2.54
N ILE A 295 -8.73 5.72 2.50
CA ILE A 295 -7.89 5.14 3.55
C ILE A 295 -7.16 6.29 4.25
N TYR A 296 -7.38 6.41 5.55
CA TYR A 296 -6.82 7.44 6.38
C TYR A 296 -5.82 6.85 7.37
N ASP A 297 -4.63 7.43 7.46
CA ASP A 297 -3.68 7.19 8.54
C ASP A 297 -4.25 7.70 9.87
N LEU A 298 -3.96 6.98 10.95
CA LEU A 298 -4.40 7.32 12.32
C LEU A 298 -3.26 7.73 13.25
N ASP A 299 -2.02 7.35 12.94
CA ASP A 299 -0.91 7.43 13.89
C ASP A 299 -0.01 8.65 13.63
N HIS A 300 0.12 9.08 12.38
CA HIS A 300 1.18 10.01 11.95
C HIS A 300 0.66 11.38 11.55
N THR A 301 -0.65 11.51 11.39
CA THR A 301 -1.33 12.71 10.92
C THR A 301 -2.52 13.03 11.82
N PRO A 302 -2.87 14.31 12.01
CA PRO A 302 -4.05 14.66 12.78
C PRO A 302 -5.31 14.09 12.13
N ALA A 303 -6.19 13.46 12.94
CA ALA A 303 -7.42 12.82 12.46
C ALA A 303 -8.40 13.78 11.73
N SER A 304 -8.25 15.09 11.92
CA SER A 304 -9.03 16.12 11.24
C SER A 304 -8.37 16.67 9.97
N SER A 305 -7.14 16.26 9.65
CA SER A 305 -6.37 16.78 8.53
C SER A 305 -6.64 16.03 7.24
N GLU A 306 -6.65 16.74 6.11
CA GLU A 306 -6.60 16.12 4.79
C GLU A 306 -5.30 15.35 4.55
N SER A 307 -4.23 15.70 5.27
CA SER A 307 -2.95 14.99 5.29
C SER A 307 -3.09 13.52 5.69
N SER A 308 -4.14 13.20 6.48
CA SER A 308 -4.40 11.82 6.92
C SER A 308 -4.88 10.93 5.80
N LEU A 309 -5.47 11.47 4.72
CA LEU A 309 -5.83 10.66 3.56
C LEU A 309 -4.54 10.23 2.87
N ILE A 310 -4.26 8.92 2.87
CA ILE A 310 -3.05 8.36 2.26
C ILE A 310 -3.33 7.64 0.93
N GLN A 311 -4.54 7.11 0.76
CA GLN A 311 -4.93 6.44 -0.46
C GLN A 311 -6.45 6.52 -0.69
N ALA A 312 -6.87 6.50 -1.95
CA ALA A 312 -8.27 6.43 -2.33
C ALA A 312 -8.47 5.59 -3.60
N CYS A 313 -9.63 4.95 -3.69
CA CYS A 313 -10.04 4.23 -4.90
C CYS A 313 -11.52 4.39 -5.18
N VAL A 314 -11.90 4.19 -6.44
CA VAL A 314 -13.31 4.10 -6.84
C VAL A 314 -13.64 2.68 -7.27
N THR A 315 -14.79 2.18 -6.82
CA THR A 315 -15.26 0.84 -7.16
C THR A 315 -15.84 0.78 -8.58
N ALA A 316 -15.59 -0.34 -9.26
CA ALA A 316 -16.17 -0.64 -10.55
C ALA A 316 -17.56 -1.31 -10.41
N GLU A 317 -18.11 -1.80 -11.52
CA GLU A 317 -19.47 -2.38 -11.58
C GLU A 317 -19.62 -3.65 -10.72
N ASP A 318 -18.51 -4.33 -10.44
CA ASP A 318 -18.39 -5.52 -9.60
C ASP A 318 -18.12 -5.21 -8.13
N GLY A 319 -18.14 -3.93 -7.72
CA GLY A 319 -17.92 -3.51 -6.34
C GLY A 319 -16.45 -3.47 -5.92
N GLN A 320 -15.52 -3.82 -6.81
CA GLN A 320 -14.10 -3.82 -6.49
C GLN A 320 -13.45 -2.48 -6.80
N CYS A 321 -12.57 -2.01 -5.90
CA CYS A 321 -11.74 -0.85 -6.19
C CYS A 321 -10.88 -1.07 -7.43
N ARG A 322 -10.80 -0.07 -8.33
CA ARG A 322 -9.90 -0.10 -9.48
C ARG A 322 -9.14 1.21 -9.69
N TYR A 323 -9.85 2.33 -9.63
CA TYR A 323 -9.28 3.63 -10.02
C TYR A 323 -8.59 4.28 -8.83
N THR A 324 -7.27 4.14 -8.76
CA THR A 324 -6.41 4.85 -7.80
C THR A 324 -5.69 6.01 -8.50
N ARG A 325 -5.02 6.87 -7.73
CA ARG A 325 -4.24 8.00 -8.26
C ARG A 325 -3.08 7.53 -9.17
N GLU A 326 -2.55 6.34 -8.91
CA GLU A 326 -1.35 5.78 -9.54
C GLU A 326 -1.61 5.27 -10.97
N ILE A 327 -2.87 5.09 -11.37
CA ILE A 327 -3.26 4.58 -12.69
C ILE A 327 -3.58 5.73 -13.67
N TYR A 328 -3.40 6.98 -13.24
CA TYR A 328 -3.68 8.17 -14.05
C TYR A 328 -2.38 8.75 -14.66
N PRO A 329 -2.34 9.06 -15.98
CA PRO A 329 -3.46 9.50 -16.81
C PRO A 329 -4.17 8.39 -17.61
N ALA A 330 -5.32 8.75 -18.19
CA ALA A 330 -6.26 7.82 -18.85
C ALA A 330 -5.67 7.03 -20.04
N ASP A 331 -4.54 7.47 -20.59
CA ASP A 331 -3.75 6.76 -21.60
C ASP A 331 -3.01 5.54 -21.03
N ALA A 332 -2.66 5.57 -19.73
CA ALA A 332 -2.09 4.42 -19.03
C ALA A 332 -3.11 3.28 -18.85
N LEU A 333 -4.42 3.57 -18.86
CA LEU A 333 -5.48 2.56 -18.70
C LEU A 333 -5.44 1.50 -19.80
N ASP A 334 -5.26 1.92 -21.06
CA ASP A 334 -5.33 1.04 -22.22
C ASP A 334 -3.97 0.39 -22.56
N TYR A 335 -2.84 1.01 -22.21
CA TYR A 335 -1.49 0.54 -22.61
C TYR A 335 -1.10 -0.83 -22.01
N ARG A 336 -1.63 -1.21 -20.84
CA ARG A 336 -1.27 -2.44 -20.10
C ARG A 336 -2.44 -3.06 -19.35
N ASP A 337 -3.67 -2.81 -19.80
CA ASP A 337 -4.90 -3.27 -19.15
C ASP A 337 -4.99 -2.85 -17.67
N PHE A 338 -4.44 -1.68 -17.30
CA PHE A 338 -4.58 -1.17 -15.93
C PHE A 338 -6.03 -0.86 -15.55
N TRP A 339 -6.93 -0.78 -16.53
CA TRP A 339 -8.37 -0.75 -16.28
C TRP A 339 -8.92 -2.02 -15.61
N GLU A 340 -8.20 -3.14 -15.64
CA GLU A 340 -8.53 -4.39 -14.93
C GLU A 340 -7.97 -4.45 -13.51
N ASN A 341 -6.95 -3.64 -13.19
CA ASN A 341 -6.30 -3.67 -11.89
C ASN A 341 -7.31 -3.43 -10.76
N ASN A 342 -7.30 -4.30 -9.75
CA ASN A 342 -8.13 -4.20 -8.56
C ASN A 342 -7.32 -4.01 -7.27
N LEU A 343 -6.01 -3.79 -7.40
CA LEU A 343 -5.08 -3.66 -6.30
C LEU A 343 -4.92 -2.20 -5.90
N VAL A 344 -5.07 -1.95 -4.61
CA VAL A 344 -4.88 -0.64 -3.99
C VAL A 344 -3.58 -0.69 -3.18
N PRO A 345 -2.52 0.03 -3.60
CA PRO A 345 -1.26 0.07 -2.86
C PRO A 345 -1.40 0.99 -1.64
N ILE A 346 -1.10 0.47 -0.46
CA ILE A 346 -1.15 1.21 0.81
C ILE A 346 0.22 1.11 1.50
N PRO A 347 0.84 2.25 1.89
CA PRO A 347 2.11 2.23 2.62
C PRO A 347 1.98 1.60 4.00
N LEU A 348 3.00 0.88 4.44
CA LEU A 348 3.14 0.40 5.81
C LEU A 348 4.29 1.13 6.52
N GLN A 349 4.12 1.39 7.82
CA GLN A 349 5.20 1.92 8.66
C GLN A 349 6.14 0.78 9.06
N ILE A 350 7.44 1.02 8.96
CA ILE A 350 8.48 0.03 9.27
C ILE A 350 9.16 0.29 10.63
N PHE A 351 9.01 1.49 11.20
CA PHE A 351 9.57 1.86 12.51
C PHE A 351 8.49 1.99 13.58
N ASN A 352 8.81 1.54 14.79
CA ASN A 352 8.22 2.09 15.98
C ASN A 352 8.85 3.47 16.24
N LEU A 353 8.07 4.53 16.05
CA LEU A 353 8.57 5.90 16.17
C LEU A 353 8.77 6.35 17.63
N GLU A 354 8.13 5.68 18.61
CA GLU A 354 8.25 6.07 20.02
C GLU A 354 9.64 5.74 20.58
N ASN A 355 10.19 4.60 20.18
CA ASN A 355 11.50 4.12 20.60
C ASN A 355 12.56 4.15 19.46
N GLU A 356 12.18 4.66 18.28
CA GLU A 356 13.04 4.81 17.10
C GLU A 356 13.66 3.50 16.60
N THR A 357 12.95 2.38 16.77
CA THR A 357 13.42 1.03 16.38
C THR A 357 12.64 0.48 15.19
N VAL A 358 13.31 -0.18 14.25
CA VAL A 358 12.61 -0.93 13.20
C VAL A 358 11.73 -2.02 13.81
N PHE A 359 10.58 -2.31 13.20
CA PHE A 359 9.78 -3.48 13.57
C PHE A 359 10.51 -4.74 13.14
N HIS A 360 10.76 -5.63 14.09
CA HIS A 360 11.28 -6.97 13.85
C HIS A 360 10.60 -7.97 14.81
N GLY A 361 10.69 -9.25 14.51
CA GLY A 361 10.14 -10.33 15.34
C GLY A 361 9.01 -11.13 14.71
N GLY A 362 8.78 -10.97 13.40
CA GLY A 362 7.81 -11.78 12.66
C GLY A 362 6.36 -11.33 12.80
N ILE A 363 5.47 -12.07 12.15
CA ILE A 363 4.02 -12.00 12.34
C ILE A 363 3.56 -13.25 13.08
N ALA A 364 3.11 -13.07 14.32
CA ALA A 364 2.55 -14.14 15.13
C ALA A 364 1.09 -14.45 14.75
N ASP A 365 0.67 -15.67 15.05
CA ASP A 365 -0.72 -16.10 14.91
C ASP A 365 -1.66 -15.28 15.83
N PRO A 366 -2.84 -14.86 15.33
CA PRO A 366 -3.81 -14.10 16.11
C PRO A 366 -4.27 -14.79 17.41
N HIS A 367 -4.22 -16.12 17.51
CA HIS A 367 -4.66 -16.90 18.68
C HIS A 367 -3.57 -17.09 19.75
N GLU A 368 -2.32 -16.70 19.47
CA GLU A 368 -1.20 -16.89 20.41
C GLU A 368 -1.39 -16.11 21.72
N PRO A 369 -1.09 -16.71 22.89
CA PRO A 369 -1.22 -16.04 24.18
C PRO A 369 -0.22 -14.90 24.33
N TRP A 370 -0.62 -13.90 25.12
CA TRP A 370 0.27 -12.82 25.53
C TRP A 370 1.52 -13.37 26.25
N PRO A 371 2.74 -12.82 26.01
CA PRO A 371 3.06 -11.64 25.19
C PRO A 371 3.40 -11.92 23.71
N ALA A 372 3.29 -13.16 23.23
CA ALA A 372 3.88 -13.60 21.95
C ALA A 372 3.21 -13.02 20.69
N ASN A 373 1.95 -12.57 20.74
CA ASN A 373 1.19 -12.15 19.55
C ASN A 373 1.32 -10.66 19.14
N ALA A 374 2.42 -9.99 19.51
CA ALA A 374 2.69 -8.63 19.02
C ALA A 374 3.17 -8.68 17.55
N ILE A 375 2.70 -7.76 16.71
CA ILE A 375 3.12 -7.71 15.30
C ILE A 375 4.51 -7.06 15.24
N GLY A 376 5.54 -7.87 15.02
CA GLY A 376 6.94 -7.47 14.81
C GLY A 376 7.28 -7.09 13.38
N ALA A 377 6.28 -6.79 12.56
CA ALA A 377 6.44 -6.51 11.13
C ALA A 377 5.96 -5.10 10.76
N PRO A 378 6.28 -4.62 9.53
CA PRO A 378 5.67 -3.44 8.95
C PRO A 378 4.14 -3.47 9.07
N LYS A 379 3.57 -2.36 9.55
CA LYS A 379 2.12 -2.24 9.76
C LYS A 379 1.65 -0.79 9.73
N LEU A 380 0.34 -0.56 9.65
CA LEU A 380 -0.25 0.77 9.68
C LEU A 380 -1.62 0.74 10.37
N ASN A 381 -1.83 1.60 11.38
CA ASN A 381 -3.19 1.86 11.83
C ASN A 381 -3.88 2.79 10.83
N ALA A 382 -5.03 2.34 10.33
CA ALA A 382 -5.78 3.07 9.34
C ALA A 382 -7.29 3.01 9.60
N THR A 383 -8.00 4.03 9.15
CA THR A 383 -9.45 4.00 9.00
C THR A 383 -9.81 3.97 7.53
N VAL A 384 -10.61 2.97 7.13
CA VAL A 384 -11.20 2.91 5.79
C VAL A 384 -12.63 3.44 5.86
N ARG A 385 -12.94 4.41 5.00
CA ARG A 385 -14.30 4.97 4.85
C ARG A 385 -14.81 4.73 3.45
N VAL A 386 -16.04 4.22 3.36
CA VAL A 386 -16.77 4.09 2.10
C VAL A 386 -17.76 5.23 1.99
N TRP A 387 -17.59 6.04 0.96
CA TRP A 387 -18.51 7.09 0.57
C TRP A 387 -19.29 6.64 -0.65
N TRP A 388 -20.60 6.76 -0.58
CA TRP A 388 -21.47 6.56 -1.73
C TRP A 388 -22.26 7.83 -1.99
N GLU A 389 -22.11 8.33 -3.22
CA GLU A 389 -22.42 9.72 -3.58
C GLU A 389 -21.70 10.74 -2.68
N THR A 390 -22.38 11.26 -1.66
CA THR A 390 -21.86 12.27 -0.72
C THR A 390 -21.97 11.83 0.74
N VAL A 391 -22.33 10.56 0.98
CA VAL A 391 -22.67 10.04 2.31
C VAL A 391 -21.72 8.91 2.67
N ILE A 392 -21.22 8.92 3.90
CA ILE A 392 -20.47 7.78 4.45
C ILE A 392 -21.46 6.65 4.74
N VAL A 393 -21.22 5.50 4.13
CA VAL A 393 -22.06 4.29 4.27
C VAL A 393 -21.33 3.14 4.95
N ASN A 394 -20.02 3.28 5.19
CA ASN A 394 -19.25 2.36 6.02
C ASN A 394 -18.00 3.08 6.57
N GLN A 395 -17.62 2.72 7.78
CA GLN A 395 -16.31 3.03 8.36
C GLN A 395 -15.80 1.81 9.09
N THR A 396 -14.58 1.42 8.78
CA THR A 396 -13.90 0.29 9.39
C THR A 396 -12.54 0.74 9.88
N ILE A 397 -12.24 0.43 11.14
CA ILE A 397 -11.00 0.83 11.81
C ILE A 397 -10.09 -0.40 11.87
N TYR A 398 -8.89 -0.27 11.32
CA TYR A 398 -7.81 -1.24 11.34
C TYR A 398 -6.74 -0.68 12.25
N TYR A 399 -6.75 -1.04 13.54
CA TYR A 399 -5.86 -0.45 14.52
C TYR A 399 -5.40 -1.45 15.56
N GLY A 400 -4.28 -1.14 16.20
CA GLY A 400 -3.72 -1.89 17.31
C GLY A 400 -2.30 -2.35 17.02
N HIS A 401 -1.74 -3.15 17.93
CA HIS A 401 -0.41 -3.74 17.81
C HIS A 401 -0.44 -5.27 17.70
N ARG A 402 -1.65 -5.85 17.55
CA ARG A 402 -1.95 -7.28 17.48
C ARG A 402 -3.13 -7.49 16.54
N TYR A 403 -3.29 -8.72 16.05
CA TYR A 403 -4.56 -9.14 15.48
C TYR A 403 -5.49 -9.65 16.58
N ASN A 404 -6.78 -9.50 16.34
CA ASN A 404 -7.85 -10.01 17.18
C ASN A 404 -8.76 -10.88 16.33
N ALA A 405 -8.76 -12.19 16.58
CA ALA A 405 -9.63 -13.14 15.90
C ALA A 405 -10.95 -13.33 16.64
N THR A 406 -11.99 -13.71 15.91
CA THR A 406 -13.29 -14.06 16.49
C THR A 406 -13.39 -15.56 16.77
N GLY A 407 -12.89 -16.04 17.91
CA GLY A 407 -13.11 -17.41 18.38
C GLY A 407 -11.86 -18.30 18.35
N VAL A 408 -12.07 -19.61 18.24
CA VAL A 408 -11.02 -20.64 18.05
C VAL A 408 -11.48 -21.41 16.81
N GLY A 409 -10.91 -21.13 15.65
CA GLY A 409 -11.35 -21.63 14.35
C GLY A 409 -10.68 -20.84 13.22
N PRO A 410 -11.02 -21.14 11.95
CA PRO A 410 -10.23 -20.67 10.82
C PRO A 410 -9.98 -19.16 10.83
N GLU A 411 -8.73 -18.72 10.61
CA GLU A 411 -8.38 -17.31 10.48
C GLU A 411 -8.90 -16.71 9.19
N PHE A 412 -9.31 -17.55 8.23
CA PHE A 412 -9.82 -17.13 6.93
C PHE A 412 -11.09 -17.87 6.55
N VAL A 413 -11.89 -17.23 5.70
CA VAL A 413 -13.05 -17.83 5.02
C VAL A 413 -12.91 -17.66 3.52
N ASP A 414 -13.10 -18.75 2.78
CA ASP A 414 -13.35 -18.70 1.34
C ASP A 414 -14.79 -18.21 1.12
N LEU A 415 -14.92 -16.93 0.82
CA LEU A 415 -16.23 -16.30 0.62
C LEU A 415 -16.76 -16.63 -0.76
N ALA A 416 -17.39 -17.80 -0.82
CA ALA A 416 -18.06 -18.41 -1.96
C ALA A 416 -17.10 -18.73 -3.13
N PRO A 417 -17.09 -19.99 -3.63
CA PRO A 417 -16.29 -20.39 -4.79
C PRO A 417 -16.45 -19.51 -6.04
N SER A 418 -17.53 -18.73 -6.13
CA SER A 418 -17.79 -17.80 -7.22
C SER A 418 -16.89 -16.55 -7.24
N LEU A 419 -16.29 -16.16 -6.12
CA LEU A 419 -15.44 -14.95 -6.04
C LEU A 419 -13.95 -15.26 -5.96
N ASN A 420 -13.58 -16.50 -5.61
CA ASN A 420 -12.20 -16.99 -5.60
C ASN A 420 -11.25 -16.08 -4.78
N LYS A 421 -11.68 -15.71 -3.56
CA LYS A 421 -11.02 -14.76 -2.66
C LYS A 421 -11.18 -15.20 -1.21
N ASN A 422 -10.13 -15.01 -0.43
CA ASN A 422 -10.12 -15.30 1.00
C ASN A 422 -10.35 -14.01 1.80
N MET A 423 -11.21 -14.09 2.81
CA MET A 423 -11.44 -13.01 3.77
C MET A 423 -10.84 -13.38 5.13
N PRO A 424 -10.02 -12.50 5.75
CA PRO A 424 -9.55 -12.70 7.11
C PRO A 424 -10.70 -12.54 8.12
N LEU A 425 -10.74 -13.42 9.12
CA LEU A 425 -11.63 -13.41 10.29
C LEU A 425 -11.00 -12.75 11.52
N PHE A 426 -9.85 -12.13 11.36
CA PHE A 426 -9.19 -11.32 12.35
C PHE A 426 -9.12 -9.85 11.93
N TRP A 427 -9.02 -8.98 12.93
CA TRP A 427 -8.95 -7.53 12.78
C TRP A 427 -7.71 -6.99 13.48
N GLY A 428 -7.10 -5.94 12.94
CA GLY A 428 -5.92 -5.31 13.50
C GLY A 428 -5.40 -4.22 12.57
N PRO A 429 -4.17 -3.71 12.78
CA PRO A 429 -3.54 -2.79 11.83
C PRO A 429 -3.37 -3.45 10.46
N PHE A 430 -3.30 -2.66 9.38
CA PHE A 430 -2.86 -3.18 8.10
C PHE A 430 -1.44 -3.69 8.18
N SER A 431 -1.16 -4.80 7.51
CA SER A 431 0.10 -5.52 7.53
C SER A 431 0.15 -6.51 6.36
N MET A 432 1.28 -7.18 6.18
CA MET A 432 1.49 -8.11 5.08
C MET A 432 0.58 -9.35 5.12
N ALA A 433 0.09 -9.73 6.30
CA ALA A 433 -0.96 -10.72 6.47
C ALA A 433 -2.26 -10.40 5.70
N PHE A 434 -2.48 -9.14 5.34
CA PHE A 434 -3.63 -8.71 4.56
C PHE A 434 -3.32 -8.58 3.06
N ASN A 435 -2.10 -8.87 2.60
CA ASN A 435 -1.67 -8.61 1.23
C ASN A 435 -2.31 -9.60 0.25
N HIS A 436 -2.77 -9.10 -0.89
CA HIS A 436 -3.36 -9.92 -1.95
C HIS A 436 -2.32 -10.59 -2.86
N THR A 437 -1.16 -9.96 -2.98
CA THR A 437 -0.13 -10.29 -3.98
C THR A 437 0.94 -11.23 -3.46
N LEU A 438 1.07 -11.34 -2.14
CA LEU A 438 1.94 -12.31 -1.50
C LEU A 438 1.12 -13.50 -1.02
N THR A 439 1.78 -14.64 -1.01
CA THR A 439 1.27 -15.86 -0.42
C THR A 439 1.68 -15.88 1.05
N VAL A 440 0.79 -16.33 1.93
CA VAL A 440 1.18 -16.78 3.27
C VAL A 440 1.63 -18.21 3.13
N SER A 441 2.93 -18.43 3.14
CA SER A 441 3.51 -19.74 2.88
C SER A 441 3.91 -20.41 4.21
N ALA A 442 3.45 -21.64 4.42
CA ALA A 442 3.84 -22.45 5.59
C ALA A 442 5.15 -23.22 5.35
N THR A 443 5.56 -23.39 4.08
CA THR A 443 6.62 -24.33 3.68
C THR A 443 7.76 -23.71 2.87
N THR A 444 7.65 -22.45 2.44
CA THR A 444 8.55 -21.84 1.44
C THR A 444 8.77 -20.36 1.73
N LYS A 445 10.04 -19.93 1.78
CA LYS A 445 10.44 -18.53 1.98
C LYS A 445 10.16 -17.65 0.75
N ASP A 446 8.91 -17.24 0.52
CA ASP A 446 8.53 -16.36 -0.59
C ASP A 446 8.38 -14.87 -0.19
N GLY A 447 9.10 -14.44 0.86
CA GLY A 447 9.16 -13.05 1.33
C GLY A 447 8.07 -12.67 2.32
N PHE A 448 7.21 -13.64 2.68
CA PHE A 448 6.25 -13.53 3.76
C PHE A 448 6.09 -14.89 4.47
N ASP A 449 6.98 -15.17 5.42
CA ASP A 449 6.91 -16.35 6.28
C ASP A 449 6.21 -16.00 7.59
N VAL A 450 5.25 -16.84 7.98
CA VAL A 450 4.71 -16.79 9.34
C VAL A 450 5.72 -17.48 10.25
N ALA A 451 6.16 -16.80 11.31
CA ALA A 451 7.09 -17.37 12.27
C ALA A 451 6.39 -18.46 13.09
N ILE A 452 6.43 -19.69 12.61
CA ILE A 452 5.83 -20.85 13.28
C ILE A 452 6.87 -21.44 14.23
N ALA A 453 6.80 -21.09 15.52
CA ALA A 453 7.68 -21.68 16.54
C ALA A 453 7.34 -23.15 16.85
N ASP A 454 6.09 -23.59 16.63
CA ASP A 454 5.56 -24.86 17.18
C ASP A 454 4.83 -25.77 16.16
N GLY A 455 4.93 -25.48 14.86
CA GLY A 455 4.33 -26.28 13.77
C GLY A 455 2.88 -25.92 13.40
N ASP A 456 2.22 -25.03 14.13
CA ASP A 456 0.86 -24.58 13.83
C ASP A 456 0.90 -23.28 12.99
N GLY A 457 0.58 -23.39 11.69
CA GLY A 457 0.41 -22.26 10.78
C GLY A 457 -0.98 -21.64 10.87
N TRP A 458 -1.22 -20.56 10.13
CA TRP A 458 -2.56 -19.96 10.03
C TRP A 458 -3.54 -20.94 9.36
N ASP A 459 -4.70 -21.20 9.97
CA ASP A 459 -5.69 -22.16 9.47
C ASP A 459 -6.32 -21.70 8.14
N SER A 460 -6.42 -22.66 7.22
CA SER A 460 -7.02 -22.47 5.89
C SER A 460 -8.54 -22.71 5.90
N PRO A 461 -9.31 -21.99 5.05
CA PRO A 461 -10.76 -22.23 4.93
C PRO A 461 -11.11 -23.56 4.24
N THR A 462 -10.16 -24.21 3.57
CA THR A 462 -10.43 -25.34 2.67
C THR A 462 -9.86 -26.69 3.08
N ASP A 463 -9.07 -26.82 4.17
CA ASP A 463 -8.44 -28.11 4.51
C ASP A 463 -8.22 -28.30 6.03
N PRO A 464 -8.39 -29.51 6.59
CA PRO A 464 -7.97 -29.88 7.95
C PRO A 464 -6.47 -29.94 8.25
N ASP A 465 -5.55 -29.62 7.32
CA ASP A 465 -4.09 -29.66 7.53
C ASP A 465 -3.46 -28.24 7.53
N PRO A 466 -2.55 -27.92 8.47
CA PRO A 466 -2.02 -26.56 8.70
C PRO A 466 -0.97 -26.06 7.67
N ASP A 467 -0.64 -26.84 6.63
CA ASP A 467 0.52 -26.60 5.75
C ASP A 467 0.18 -26.02 4.35
N ILE A 468 -0.89 -25.24 4.19
CA ILE A 468 -1.34 -24.74 2.87
C ILE A 468 -1.17 -23.22 2.72
N ASN A 469 -0.58 -22.85 1.58
CA ASN A 469 -0.39 -21.49 1.14
C ASN A 469 -1.69 -20.68 1.00
N ILE A 470 -1.85 -19.60 1.77
CA ILE A 470 -3.03 -18.70 1.70
C ILE A 470 -2.73 -17.57 0.70
N THR A 471 -3.60 -17.41 -0.30
CA THR A 471 -3.48 -16.37 -1.33
C THR A 471 -4.78 -15.59 -1.52
N ARG A 472 -4.75 -14.55 -2.37
CA ARG A 472 -5.94 -13.81 -2.82
C ARG A 472 -6.74 -13.17 -1.68
N ILE A 473 -6.06 -12.65 -0.68
CA ILE A 473 -6.68 -12.05 0.51
C ILE A 473 -7.38 -10.73 0.13
N ALA A 474 -8.64 -10.55 0.51
CA ALA A 474 -9.46 -9.38 0.17
C ALA A 474 -10.24 -8.87 1.38
N ASN A 475 -10.51 -7.55 1.42
CA ASN A 475 -11.36 -6.94 2.43
C ASN A 475 -12.76 -6.70 1.88
N PHE A 476 -13.75 -7.23 2.58
CA PHE A 476 -15.15 -7.08 2.27
C PHE A 476 -15.74 -5.99 3.18
N LEU A 477 -16.24 -4.91 2.57
CA LEU A 477 -16.71 -3.72 3.27
C LEU A 477 -18.23 -3.61 3.16
N ASN A 478 -18.93 -3.98 4.24
CA ASN A 478 -20.38 -3.91 4.37
C ASN A 478 -20.90 -2.47 4.42
N ALA A 479 -21.54 -2.00 3.35
CA ALA A 479 -22.14 -0.68 3.26
C ALA A 479 -23.62 -0.68 3.70
N THR A 480 -23.99 0.33 4.50
CA THR A 480 -25.38 0.59 4.88
C THR A 480 -26.10 1.34 3.77
N VAL A 481 -26.93 0.61 3.03
CA VAL A 481 -27.85 1.13 2.02
C VAL A 481 -29.24 0.56 2.26
N PHE A 482 -30.26 1.19 1.69
CA PHE A 482 -31.60 0.61 1.66
C PHE A 482 -32.23 0.75 0.27
N TYR A 483 -33.14 -0.18 -0.02
CA TYR A 483 -34.00 -0.15 -1.20
C TYR A 483 -35.37 0.42 -0.84
N ALA A 484 -35.86 1.35 -1.64
CA ALA A 484 -37.18 1.92 -1.50
C ALA A 484 -37.88 2.06 -2.85
N LYS A 485 -39.18 1.74 -2.88
CA LYS A 485 -40.05 1.95 -4.03
C LYS A 485 -41.07 3.02 -3.66
N PHE A 486 -41.20 4.02 -4.51
CA PHE A 486 -42.12 5.13 -4.29
C PHE A 486 -43.24 5.05 -5.31
N CYS A 487 -44.47 5.28 -4.84
CA CYS A 487 -45.63 5.40 -5.70
C CYS A 487 -46.31 6.73 -5.43
N VAL A 488 -46.70 7.42 -6.49
CA VAL A 488 -47.31 8.75 -6.44
C VAL A 488 -48.66 8.69 -7.13
N GLN A 489 -49.67 9.15 -6.40
CA GLN A 489 -51.05 9.22 -6.85
C GLN A 489 -51.63 10.57 -6.44
N ASP A 490 -52.55 11.08 -7.25
CA ASP A 490 -53.39 12.21 -6.89
C ASP A 490 -54.38 11.77 -5.80
N ALA A 491 -54.55 12.60 -4.78
CA ALA A 491 -55.51 12.33 -3.70
C ALA A 491 -56.95 12.73 -4.09
N ASP A 492 -57.15 13.47 -5.18
CA ASP A 492 -58.49 13.85 -5.65
C ASP A 492 -59.16 12.73 -6.45
N MET A 493 -60.00 11.95 -5.77
CA MET A 493 -60.77 10.86 -6.36
C MET A 493 -61.87 11.34 -7.34
N LYS A 494 -62.14 12.65 -7.47
CA LYS A 494 -63.19 13.19 -8.34
C LYS A 494 -62.74 13.44 -9.78
N ILE A 495 -61.44 13.65 -9.99
CA ILE A 495 -60.85 13.89 -11.30
C ILE A 495 -59.84 12.77 -11.56
N GLN A 496 -60.21 11.80 -12.39
CA GLN A 496 -59.36 10.67 -12.72
C GLN A 496 -59.16 10.54 -14.22
N HIS A 497 -57.96 10.14 -14.63
CA HIS A 497 -57.69 9.80 -16.02
C HIS A 497 -58.43 8.50 -16.38
N PRO A 498 -59.12 8.43 -17.53
CA PRO A 498 -59.97 7.28 -17.88
C PRO A 498 -59.21 5.95 -17.98
N GLU A 499 -57.90 5.97 -18.26
CA GLU A 499 -57.09 4.75 -18.47
C GLU A 499 -56.16 4.40 -17.29
N VAL A 500 -55.69 5.39 -16.53
CA VAL A 500 -54.67 5.19 -15.47
C VAL A 500 -55.15 5.64 -14.08
N GLY A 501 -56.37 6.14 -13.97
CA GLY A 501 -56.97 6.55 -12.71
C GLY A 501 -56.32 7.80 -12.13
N ASP A 502 -55.93 7.72 -10.86
CA ASP A 502 -55.29 8.75 -10.04
C ASP A 502 -53.75 8.70 -10.08
N LYS A 503 -53.17 7.75 -10.83
CA LYS A 503 -51.72 7.55 -10.86
C LYS A 503 -51.03 8.68 -11.60
N LEU A 504 -49.93 9.19 -11.03
CA LEU A 504 -49.05 10.12 -11.73
C LEU A 504 -48.04 9.30 -12.55
N VAL A 505 -48.18 9.32 -13.87
CA VAL A 505 -47.33 8.57 -14.83
C VAL A 505 -46.23 9.48 -15.36
N GLU A 506 -45.01 8.94 -15.53
CA GLU A 506 -43.80 9.68 -15.95
C GLU A 506 -43.47 10.89 -15.06
N ALA A 507 -43.97 10.90 -13.82
CA ALA A 507 -43.76 11.99 -12.89
C ALA A 507 -42.33 11.96 -12.35
N PRO A 508 -41.55 13.05 -12.46
CA PRO A 508 -40.24 13.15 -11.84
C PRO A 508 -40.35 13.17 -10.32
N VAL A 509 -39.57 12.32 -9.65
CA VAL A 509 -39.51 12.23 -8.18
C VAL A 509 -38.12 12.63 -7.70
N SER A 510 -38.06 13.60 -6.80
CA SER A 510 -36.86 14.00 -6.08
C SER A 510 -37.01 13.66 -4.60
N ILE A 511 -35.98 13.07 -4.02
CA ILE A 511 -35.97 12.57 -2.64
C ILE A 511 -34.91 13.31 -1.85
N ASN A 512 -35.33 13.85 -0.71
CA ASN A 512 -34.48 14.50 0.28
C ASN A 512 -34.60 13.76 1.61
N LEU A 513 -33.52 13.09 2.02
CA LEU A 513 -33.47 12.39 3.29
C LEU A 513 -32.95 13.33 4.38
N LYS A 514 -33.70 13.40 5.47
CA LYS A 514 -33.46 14.32 6.57
C LYS A 514 -33.31 13.59 7.90
N THR A 515 -32.59 14.21 8.83
CA THR A 515 -32.51 13.77 10.23
C THR A 515 -33.80 14.11 10.98
N SER A 516 -33.94 13.62 12.22
CA SER A 516 -35.08 13.94 13.10
C SER A 516 -35.25 15.44 13.40
N GLY A 517 -34.20 16.24 13.20
CA GLY A 517 -34.23 17.71 13.32
C GLY A 517 -34.51 18.46 12.02
N ASP A 518 -35.10 17.80 11.01
CA ASP A 518 -35.38 18.34 9.66
C ASP A 518 -34.13 18.82 8.88
N ARG A 519 -32.93 18.38 9.26
CA ARG A 519 -31.70 18.71 8.53
C ARG A 519 -31.47 17.70 7.42
N ALA A 520 -31.39 18.16 6.18
CA ALA A 520 -31.05 17.32 5.04
C ALA A 520 -29.64 16.74 5.20
N TYR A 521 -29.51 15.42 5.03
CA TYR A 521 -28.20 14.74 4.99
C TYR A 521 -27.92 14.10 3.63
N TYR A 522 -28.95 13.89 2.82
CA TYR A 522 -28.80 13.37 1.47
C TYR A 522 -29.86 13.94 0.54
N LEU A 523 -29.42 14.45 -0.61
CA LEU A 523 -30.28 14.85 -1.71
C LEU A 523 -29.96 13.96 -2.90
N THR A 524 -30.96 13.23 -3.39
CA THR A 524 -30.71 12.35 -4.53
C THR A 524 -30.32 13.17 -5.75
N LYS A 525 -29.21 12.78 -6.39
CA LYS A 525 -28.82 13.33 -7.69
C LYS A 525 -29.50 12.59 -8.85
N ASN A 526 -30.15 11.46 -8.57
CA ASN A 526 -30.89 10.70 -9.57
C ASN A 526 -32.37 11.11 -9.54
N LEU A 527 -32.84 11.78 -10.60
CA LEU A 527 -34.26 12.04 -10.80
C LEU A 527 -34.93 10.74 -11.24
N LEU A 528 -35.75 10.17 -10.36
CA LEU A 528 -36.52 8.97 -10.66
C LEU A 528 -37.79 9.36 -11.42
N THR A 529 -38.37 8.41 -12.15
CA THR A 529 -39.67 8.57 -12.83
C THR A 529 -40.63 7.47 -12.42
N THR A 530 -41.94 7.73 -12.53
CA THR A 530 -42.99 6.74 -12.29
C THR A 530 -43.45 6.04 -13.57
N ASP A 531 -43.93 4.80 -13.44
CA ASP A 531 -44.45 3.96 -14.52
C ASP A 531 -45.96 4.16 -14.66
N THR A 532 -46.60 3.37 -15.53
CA THR A 532 -48.07 3.37 -15.69
C THR A 532 -48.82 2.87 -14.45
N GLY A 533 -48.11 2.27 -13.50
CA GLY A 533 -48.59 1.91 -12.17
C GLY A 533 -48.53 3.06 -11.16
N GLY A 534 -47.96 4.21 -11.53
CA GLY A 534 -47.71 5.33 -10.63
C GLY A 534 -46.52 5.09 -9.70
N CYS A 535 -45.74 4.03 -9.91
CA CYS A 535 -44.63 3.64 -9.05
C CYS A 535 -43.28 3.79 -9.74
N THR A 536 -42.18 3.76 -9.02
CA THR A 536 -40.82 3.85 -9.58
C THR A 536 -40.61 2.95 -10.81
N ASN A 537 -40.31 3.58 -11.97
CA ASN A 537 -40.09 2.96 -13.28
C ASN A 537 -38.61 2.69 -13.54
N GLU A 538 -37.79 3.73 -13.42
CA GLU A 538 -36.32 3.68 -13.54
C GLU A 538 -35.70 3.78 -12.15
N PRO A 539 -35.44 2.65 -11.47
CA PRO A 539 -35.12 2.64 -10.06
C PRO A 539 -33.74 3.22 -9.74
N HIS A 540 -32.73 3.00 -10.58
CA HIS A 540 -31.44 3.66 -10.41
C HIS A 540 -30.49 3.46 -11.60
N LYS A 541 -29.52 4.38 -11.73
CA LYS A 541 -28.39 4.28 -12.68
C LYS A 541 -27.25 3.38 -12.19
N TYR A 542 -27.28 2.99 -10.92
CA TYR A 542 -26.21 2.25 -10.26
C TYR A 542 -26.27 0.77 -10.63
N ARG A 543 -25.12 0.14 -10.86
CA ARG A 543 -25.02 -1.27 -11.26
C ARG A 543 -24.71 -2.14 -10.03
N GLY A 544 -24.70 -3.46 -10.24
CA GLY A 544 -24.28 -4.44 -9.23
C GLY A 544 -25.31 -4.73 -8.13
N TYR A 545 -26.57 -4.38 -8.33
CA TYR A 545 -27.63 -4.59 -7.34
C TYR A 545 -28.25 -5.99 -7.43
N LEU A 546 -28.94 -6.41 -6.36
CA LEU A 546 -29.67 -7.68 -6.33
C LEU A 546 -30.84 -7.70 -7.31
N SER A 547 -30.99 -8.80 -8.07
CA SER A 547 -32.04 -8.98 -9.07
C SER A 547 -33.46 -8.80 -8.53
N ASP A 548 -33.65 -9.10 -7.24
CA ASP A 548 -34.94 -9.02 -6.56
C ASP A 548 -35.35 -7.58 -6.27
N TYR A 549 -34.37 -6.68 -6.16
CA TYR A 549 -34.58 -5.24 -5.97
C TYR A 549 -34.47 -4.43 -7.25
N ARG A 550 -34.50 -5.09 -8.43
CA ARG A 550 -34.37 -4.43 -9.74
C ARG A 550 -35.42 -3.38 -10.07
N THR A 551 -36.49 -3.28 -9.28
CA THR A 551 -37.56 -2.28 -9.43
C THR A 551 -37.61 -1.28 -8.26
N PHE A 552 -36.58 -1.26 -7.40
CA PHE A 552 -36.50 -0.41 -6.22
C PHE A 552 -35.33 0.55 -6.34
N ALA A 553 -35.53 1.81 -5.98
CA ALA A 553 -34.43 2.77 -5.91
C ALA A 553 -33.53 2.48 -4.71
N ARG A 554 -32.22 2.68 -4.88
CA ARG A 554 -31.19 2.41 -3.86
C ARG A 554 -30.63 3.73 -3.32
N PHE A 555 -30.56 3.84 -1.99
CA PHE A 555 -30.13 5.08 -1.31
C PHE A 555 -29.04 4.80 -0.27
N PRO A 556 -28.09 5.74 -0.09
CA PRO A 556 -27.14 5.64 1.00
C PRO A 556 -27.85 5.81 2.34
N ASN A 557 -27.42 5.05 3.33
CA ASN A 557 -27.86 5.21 4.70
C ASN A 557 -26.69 5.68 5.57
N ALA A 558 -26.82 6.87 6.14
CA ALA A 558 -25.83 7.47 7.03
C ALA A 558 -25.90 6.96 8.47
N THR A 559 -26.78 6.00 8.79
CA THR A 559 -26.81 5.36 10.12
C THR A 559 -25.59 4.46 10.27
N MET A 560 -24.44 5.08 10.49
CA MET A 560 -23.25 4.43 10.99
C MET A 560 -23.58 3.86 12.37
N TRP A 561 -23.12 2.65 12.65
CA TRP A 561 -23.35 2.01 13.94
C TRP A 561 -22.77 2.91 15.04
N TYR A 562 -23.63 3.38 15.95
CA TYR A 562 -23.25 4.28 17.06
C TYR A 562 -22.14 3.72 17.97
N ALA A 563 -21.79 2.43 17.85
CA ALA A 563 -20.73 1.79 18.61
C ALA A 563 -19.30 2.12 18.13
N LEU A 564 -19.14 2.92 17.07
CA LEU A 564 -17.85 3.28 16.47
C LEU A 564 -17.54 4.79 16.51
N TYR A 565 -18.24 5.55 17.38
CA TYR A 565 -17.97 6.96 17.68
C TYR A 565 -17.28 7.13 19.03
#